data_AF-A0AAU4MG18-F1
#
_entry.id   AF-A0AAU4MG18-F1
#
_cell.length_a   1.000
_cell.length_b   1.000
_cell.length_c   1.000
_cell.angle_alpha   90.00
_cell.angle_beta   90.00
_cell.angle_gamma   90.00
#
_symmetry.space_group_name_H-M   'P 1'
#
loop_
_entity.id
_entity.type
_entity.pdbx_description
1 polymer ?
#
loop_
_entity_poly.entity_id
_entity_poly.type
_entity_poly.pdbx_seq_one_letter_code
_entity_poly.pdbx_strand_id
1 'polypeptide(L)'
;MRVIHEMKLVGRLATGTDEWTCPTCGRRVTLRRLPEPELVVLDPGDESAVHVGVIEPDAASTAAAERYGLGPVQEIPRAARPAAAAPVAPGGPHADDRRWLAEIGIDWDGDAAA
;
A
#
# COMPACT_ATOMS: atom_id res chain seq x y z
N MET A 1 4.37 -16.37 -13.38
CA MET A 1 4.50 -14.92 -13.11
C MET A 1 3.55 -14.20 -14.04
N ARG A 2 2.59 -13.42 -13.53
CA ARG A 2 1.67 -12.64 -14.40
C ARG A 2 2.39 -11.39 -14.88
N VAL A 3 2.23 -11.05 -16.16
CA VAL A 3 2.77 -9.81 -16.72
C VAL A 3 1.99 -8.63 -16.14
N ILE A 4 2.70 -7.54 -15.81
CA ILE A 4 2.10 -6.33 -15.26
C ILE A 4 2.11 -5.26 -16.35
N HIS A 5 0.94 -4.66 -16.61
CA HIS A 5 0.80 -3.49 -17.46
C HIS A 5 0.42 -2.27 -16.62
N GLU A 6 1.12 -1.16 -16.84
CA GLU A 6 0.75 0.11 -16.26
C GLU A 6 -0.33 0.78 -17.13
N MET A 7 -1.46 1.16 -16.53
CA MET A 7 -2.51 1.95 -17.15
C MET A 7 -2.25 3.44 -16.96
N LYS A 8 -2.61 4.24 -17.95
CA LYS A 8 -2.53 5.70 -17.90
C LYS A 8 -3.94 6.30 -17.81
N LEU A 9 -4.10 7.26 -16.91
CA LEU A 9 -5.29 8.09 -16.82
C LEU A 9 -5.35 8.99 -18.07
N VAL A 10 -6.38 8.83 -18.90
CA VAL A 10 -6.53 9.62 -20.14
C VAL A 10 -7.42 10.84 -19.95
N GLY A 11 -8.29 10.82 -18.94
CA GLY A 11 -9.12 11.96 -18.61
C GLY A 11 -10.22 11.64 -17.61
N ARG A 12 -11.04 12.65 -17.33
CA ARG A 12 -12.26 12.51 -16.53
C ARG A 12 -13.47 12.79 -17.41
N LEU A 13 -14.41 11.85 -17.40
CA LEU A 13 -15.67 11.94 -18.13
C LEU A 13 -16.61 12.96 -17.46
N ALA A 14 -17.61 13.42 -18.20
CA ALA A 14 -18.62 14.37 -17.68
C ALA A 14 -19.39 13.81 -16.46
N THR A 15 -19.47 12.49 -16.34
CA THR A 15 -20.04 11.78 -15.18
C THR A 15 -19.19 11.85 -13.92
N GLY A 16 -17.97 12.41 -14.01
CA GLY A 16 -16.98 12.44 -12.93
C GLY A 16 -16.12 11.17 -12.83
N THR A 17 -16.34 10.21 -13.72
CA THR A 17 -15.62 8.93 -13.78
C THR A 17 -14.26 9.12 -14.48
N ASP A 18 -13.21 8.51 -13.94
CA ASP A 18 -11.89 8.55 -14.54
C ASP A 18 -11.78 7.50 -15.66
N GLU A 19 -11.31 7.87 -16.85
CA GLU A 19 -11.05 6.94 -17.95
C GLU A 19 -9.57 6.56 -17.98
N TRP A 20 -9.30 5.26 -18.08
CA TRP A 20 -7.95 4.69 -18.07
C TRP A 20 -7.72 3.82 -19.29
N THR A 21 -6.54 3.92 -19.86
CA THR A 21 -6.12 3.09 -21.01
C THR A 21 -4.78 2.42 -20.72
N CYS A 22 -4.68 1.13 -21.06
CA CYS A 22 -3.43 0.40 -21.11
C CYS A 22 -2.77 0.60 -22.49
N PRO A 23 -1.60 1.27 -22.58
CA PRO A 23 -0.91 1.43 -23.85
C PRO A 23 -0.32 0.12 -24.39
N THR A 24 -0.18 -0.91 -23.55
CA THR A 24 0.45 -2.19 -23.94
C THR A 24 -0.51 -3.14 -24.64
N CYS A 25 -1.74 -3.29 -24.14
CA CYS A 25 -2.71 -4.25 -24.68
C CYS A 25 -4.04 -3.62 -25.13
N GLY A 26 -4.17 -2.29 -25.03
CA GLY A 26 -5.37 -1.57 -25.45
C GLY A 26 -6.55 -1.68 -24.48
N ARG A 27 -6.39 -2.29 -23.30
CA ARG A 27 -7.46 -2.36 -22.29
C ARG A 27 -7.93 -0.96 -21.89
N ARG A 28 -9.25 -0.74 -21.86
CA ARG A 28 -9.87 0.53 -21.43
C ARG A 28 -10.90 0.28 -20.36
N VAL A 29 -10.87 1.10 -19.31
CA VAL A 29 -11.82 1.02 -18.19
C VAL A 29 -12.24 2.42 -17.75
N THR A 30 -13.41 2.52 -17.15
CA THR A 30 -13.80 3.69 -16.36
C THR A 30 -13.80 3.31 -14.88
N LEU A 31 -13.33 4.24 -14.03
CA LEU A 31 -13.24 4.08 -12.59
C LEU A 31 -13.95 5.25 -11.90
N ARG A 32 -15.04 4.96 -11.19
CA ARG A 32 -15.63 5.87 -10.21
C ARG A 32 -14.85 5.71 -8.92
N ARG A 33 -14.35 6.82 -8.39
CA ARG A 33 -13.65 6.84 -7.09
C ARG A 33 -14.67 6.85 -5.95
N LEU A 34 -14.18 6.80 -4.70
CA LEU A 34 -15.01 6.95 -3.50
C LEU A 34 -15.97 8.15 -3.60
N PRO A 35 -17.17 8.07 -3.00
CA PRO A 35 -17.58 7.11 -1.96
C PRO A 35 -18.12 5.78 -2.49
N GLU A 36 -18.56 5.71 -3.74
CA GLU A 36 -19.18 4.54 -4.35
C GLU A 36 -18.26 4.03 -5.47
N PRO A 37 -17.24 3.23 -5.15
CA PRO A 37 -16.27 2.82 -6.14
C PRO A 37 -16.92 1.87 -7.15
N GLU A 38 -16.71 2.13 -8.43
CA GLU A 38 -17.25 1.33 -9.53
C GLU A 38 -16.18 1.24 -10.62
N LEU A 39 -15.97 0.04 -11.15
CA LEU A 39 -15.06 -0.18 -12.28
C LEU A 39 -15.85 -0.83 -13.42
N VAL A 40 -15.88 -0.19 -14.58
CA VAL A 40 -16.51 -0.71 -15.79
C VAL A 40 -15.44 -0.93 -16.85
N VAL A 41 -15.39 -2.13 -17.40
CA VAL A 41 -14.49 -2.45 -18.51
C VAL A 41 -15.16 -2.02 -19.82
N LEU A 42 -14.51 -1.14 -20.56
CA LEU A 42 -14.96 -0.69 -21.89
C LEU A 42 -14.40 -1.59 -22.98
N ASP A 43 -13.08 -1.80 -22.95
CA ASP A 43 -12.36 -2.67 -23.86
C ASP A 43 -11.50 -3.64 -23.02
N PRO A 44 -11.61 -4.97 -23.21
CA PRO A 44 -11.00 -5.94 -22.29
C PRO A 44 -9.47 -6.02 -22.37
N GLY A 45 -8.87 -5.82 -23.56
CA GLY A 45 -7.43 -5.99 -23.78
C GLY A 45 -6.95 -7.41 -23.42
N ASP A 46 -5.78 -7.52 -22.81
CA ASP A 46 -5.25 -8.80 -22.28
C ASP A 46 -5.75 -9.05 -20.84
N GLU A 47 -6.74 -9.93 -20.69
CA GLU A 47 -7.30 -10.27 -19.36
C GLU A 47 -6.36 -11.10 -18.48
N SER A 48 -5.30 -11.69 -19.04
CA SER A 48 -4.31 -12.46 -18.29
C SER A 48 -3.27 -11.57 -17.58
N ALA A 49 -3.12 -10.32 -18.03
CA ALA A 49 -2.21 -9.34 -17.45
C ALA A 49 -2.83 -8.62 -16.24
N VAL A 50 -1.99 -8.35 -15.24
CA VAL A 50 -2.34 -7.50 -14.10
C VAL A 50 -2.20 -6.04 -14.53
N HIS A 51 -3.28 -5.27 -14.37
CA HIS A 51 -3.33 -3.87 -14.75
C HIS A 51 -3.22 -2.99 -13.50
N VAL A 52 -2.27 -2.06 -13.50
CA VAL A 52 -2.00 -1.16 -12.37
C VAL A 52 -2.09 0.28 -12.84
N GLY A 53 -2.85 1.13 -12.15
CA GLY A 53 -2.87 2.57 -12.34
C GLY A 53 -2.48 3.28 -11.05
N VAL A 54 -1.81 4.43 -11.15
CA VAL A 54 -1.41 5.26 -10.01
C VAL A 54 -2.21 6.55 -10.04
N ILE A 55 -2.87 6.85 -8.93
CA ILE A 55 -3.53 8.14 -8.69
C ILE A 55 -2.65 8.90 -7.71
N GLU A 56 -2.03 9.97 -8.17
CA GLU A 56 -1.31 10.88 -7.29
C GLU A 56 -2.33 11.64 -6.42
N PRO A 57 -2.10 11.75 -5.10
CA PRO A 57 -2.94 12.54 -4.23
C PRO A 57 -2.90 14.02 -4.64
N ASP A 58 -4.08 14.61 -4.77
CA ASP A 58 -4.23 16.06 -4.96
C ASP A 58 -4.37 16.79 -3.62
N ALA A 59 -4.23 18.12 -3.63
CA ALA A 59 -4.30 18.93 -2.41
C ALA A 59 -5.61 18.75 -1.63
N ALA A 60 -6.73 18.49 -2.31
CA ALA A 60 -8.01 18.27 -1.66
C ALA A 60 -8.05 16.92 -0.93
N SER A 61 -7.51 15.87 -1.55
CA SER A 61 -7.38 14.55 -0.93
C SER A 61 -6.43 14.56 0.27
N THR A 62 -5.32 15.31 0.19
CA THR A 62 -4.39 15.50 1.31
C THR A 62 -5.08 16.21 2.48
N ALA A 63 -5.77 17.32 2.25
CA ALA A 63 -6.50 18.05 3.30
C ALA A 63 -7.66 17.23 3.90
N ALA A 64 -8.25 16.30 3.14
CA ALA A 64 -9.22 15.35 3.67
C ALA A 64 -8.57 14.31 4.57
N ALA A 65 -7.41 13.77 4.17
CA ALA A 65 -6.66 12.78 4.93
C ALA A 65 -6.20 13.33 6.30
N GLU A 66 -5.74 14.59 6.36
CA GLU A 66 -5.31 15.25 7.59
C GLU A 66 -6.41 15.30 8.66
N ARG A 67 -7.68 15.46 8.28
CA ARG A 67 -8.82 15.44 9.21
C ARG A 67 -8.98 14.09 9.94
N TYR A 68 -8.45 13.02 9.35
CA TYR A 68 -8.43 11.68 9.93
C TYR A 68 -7.08 11.32 10.57
N GLY A 69 -6.17 12.29 10.74
CA GLY A 69 -4.83 12.05 11.27
C GLY A 69 -3.91 11.32 10.30
N LEU A 70 -4.28 11.22 9.03
CA LEU A 70 -3.45 10.61 7.98
C LEU A 70 -2.58 11.71 7.35
N GLY A 71 -1.32 11.78 7.81
CA GLY A 71 -0.31 12.68 7.25
C GLY A 71 0.34 12.11 5.99
N PRO A 72 1.27 12.87 5.37
CA PRO A 72 2.05 12.39 4.23
C PRO A 72 2.87 11.15 4.61
N VAL A 73 3.19 10.32 3.61
CA VAL A 73 4.14 9.21 3.78
C VAL A 73 5.49 9.79 4.21
N GLN A 74 6.00 9.34 5.36
CA GLN A 74 7.32 9.71 5.85
C GLN A 74 8.27 8.54 5.63
N GLU A 75 9.31 8.76 4.83
CA GLU A 75 10.44 7.85 4.78
C GLU A 75 11.25 8.01 6.06
N ILE A 76 11.10 7.07 7.00
CA ILE A 76 11.92 7.03 8.20
C ILE A 76 13.26 6.39 7.80
N PRO A 77 14.38 7.14 7.81
CA PRO A 77 15.67 6.57 7.44
C PRO A 77 15.95 5.40 8.38
N ARG A 78 16.09 4.20 7.81
CA ARG A 78 16.53 3.05 8.59
C ARG A 78 17.97 3.33 8.99
N ALA A 79 18.22 3.48 10.28
CA ALA A 79 19.58 3.60 10.78
C ALA A 79 20.42 2.45 10.20
N ALA A 80 21.61 2.77 9.70
CA ALA A 80 22.53 1.76 9.24
C ALA A 80 22.69 0.73 10.37
N ARG A 81 22.45 -0.55 10.07
CA ARG A 81 22.70 -1.63 11.03
C ARG A 81 24.17 -1.49 11.44
N PRO A 82 24.48 -1.27 12.73
CA PRO A 82 25.87 -1.19 13.15
C PRO A 82 26.60 -2.45 12.69
N ALA A 83 27.75 -2.28 12.03
CA ALA A 83 28.65 -3.38 11.76
C ALA A 83 29.06 -3.95 13.12
N ALA A 84 28.69 -5.20 13.37
CA ALA A 84 28.54 -5.80 14.69
C ALA A 84 27.31 -5.26 15.44
N ALA A 85 26.23 -6.05 15.42
CA ALA A 85 25.39 -6.13 16.60
C ALA A 85 26.33 -6.47 17.76
N ALA A 86 26.57 -5.51 18.65
CA ALA A 86 27.14 -5.83 19.94
C ALA A 86 26.32 -7.01 20.50
N PRO A 87 26.96 -8.05 21.08
CA PRO A 87 26.19 -9.14 21.68
C PRO A 87 25.16 -8.50 22.61
N VAL A 88 23.88 -8.87 22.41
CA VAL A 88 22.78 -8.38 23.24
C VAL A 88 23.20 -8.62 24.67
N ALA A 89 23.47 -7.56 25.44
CA ALA A 89 23.85 -7.71 26.83
C ALA A 89 22.71 -8.48 27.51
N PRO A 90 23.00 -9.51 28.34
CA PRO A 90 21.96 -10.16 29.12
C PRO A 90 21.28 -9.09 29.98
N GLY A 91 20.00 -8.82 29.71
CA GLY A 91 19.22 -7.75 30.34
C GLY A 91 18.95 -6.48 29.51
N GLY A 92 19.25 -6.48 28.20
CA GLY A 92 18.83 -5.38 27.30
C GLY A 92 17.30 -5.26 27.11
N PRO A 93 16.80 -4.22 26.42
CA PRO A 93 15.37 -3.89 26.27
C PRO A 93 14.45 -5.07 25.90
N HIS A 94 15.00 -6.07 25.21
CA HIS A 94 14.34 -7.35 24.94
C HIS A 94 13.86 -8.13 26.17
N ALA A 95 14.40 -7.92 27.37
CA ALA A 95 13.93 -8.58 28.60
C ALA A 95 12.63 -7.97 29.14
N ASP A 96 12.52 -6.65 29.12
CA ASP A 96 11.30 -5.95 29.51
C ASP A 96 10.18 -6.21 28.49
N ASP A 97 10.51 -6.22 27.19
CA ASP A 97 9.58 -6.56 26.12
C ASP A 97 9.06 -8.00 26.26
N ARG A 98 9.94 -8.98 26.54
CA ARG A 98 9.53 -10.37 26.77
C ARG A 98 8.64 -10.52 28.00
N ARG A 99 8.94 -9.81 29.09
CA ARG A 99 8.11 -9.85 30.30
C ARG A 99 6.71 -9.29 30.02
N TRP A 100 6.63 -8.12 29.39
CA TRP A 100 5.35 -7.52 29.02
C TRP A 100 4.54 -8.42 28.08
N LEU A 101 5.19 -9.05 27.09
CA LEU A 101 4.52 -9.97 26.17
C LEU A 101 3.95 -11.20 26.90
N ALA A 102 4.71 -11.79 27.81
CA ALA A 102 4.22 -12.88 28.66
C ALA A 102 3.05 -12.43 29.55
N GLU A 103 3.10 -11.21 30.09
CA GLU A 103 2.00 -10.63 30.87
C GLU A 103 0.69 -10.51 30.06
N ILE A 104 0.78 -10.26 28.75
CA ILE A 104 -0.39 -10.24 27.85
C ILE A 104 -0.68 -11.58 27.17
N GLY A 105 0.01 -12.65 27.57
CA GLY A 105 -0.23 -14.02 27.10
C GLY A 105 0.40 -14.37 25.74
N ILE A 106 1.37 -13.59 25.27
CA ILE A 106 2.12 -13.85 24.03
C ILE A 106 3.49 -14.40 24.38
N ASP A 107 3.79 -15.61 23.92
CA ASP A 107 5.11 -16.22 24.05
C ASP A 107 6.04 -15.72 22.94
N TRP A 108 7.18 -15.12 23.32
CA TRP A 108 8.21 -14.66 22.40
C TRP A 108 9.00 -15.82 21.77
N ASP A 109 9.20 -16.90 22.50
CA ASP A 109 10.00 -18.05 22.09
C ASP A 109 9.13 -19.23 21.59
N GLY A 110 7.81 -19.02 21.48
CA GLY A 110 6.86 -20.03 21.04
C GLY A 110 7.02 -20.38 19.55
N ASP A 111 6.75 -21.65 19.21
CA ASP A 111 6.71 -22.12 17.83
C ASP A 111 5.74 -21.29 16.99
N ALA A 112 6.14 -21.02 15.75
CA ALA A 112 5.41 -20.23 14.76
C ALA A 112 3.90 -20.49 14.80
N ALA A 113 3.11 -19.41 14.77
CA ALA A 113 1.66 -19.43 14.73
C ALA A 113 1.13 -20.55 13.80
N ALA A 114 0.40 -21.50 14.39
CA ALA A 114 -0.27 -22.60 13.69
C ALA A 114 -1.48 -22.10 12.89
#